data_AF-A0A7X4HHX6-F1
#
_entry.id   AF-A0A7X4HHX6-F1
#
_cell.length_a   1.000
_cell.length_b   1.000
_cell.length_c   1.000
_cell.angle_alpha   90.00
_cell.angle_beta   90.00
_cell.angle_gamma   90.00
#
_symmetry.space_group_name_H-M   'P 1'
#
loop_
_entity.id
_entity.type
_entity.pdbx_description
1 polymer ?
#
loop_
_entity_poly.entity_id
_entity_poly.type
_entity_poly.pdbx_seq_one_letter_code
_entity_poly.pdbx_strand_id
1 'polypeptide(L)'
;MEAALAADKIGSMMAMVNAHWPPLHVTVIDTDLALPELVRHLRQFIYVETETGEELTLRFADGAVLPALALHLSAAQWSALAAPLKTWRVHSRDAGMNKLPSPTLGKDTPAMPFVLTDGQVAALKDAMGADRLLANLRNMWPSQEFGRSPMEAFSWASDARAMWLAAGRADDALLLKFALGVFETKGRILRLSNLAAIVAQPNLEQVWEDLRKFVELNNYESQNE
;
A
#
# COMPACT_ATOMS: atom_id res chain seq x y z
N MET A 1 -20.69 -14.10 -15.40
CA MET A 1 -19.98 -14.30 -14.12
C MET A 1 -20.54 -15.48 -13.32
N GLU A 2 -21.84 -15.78 -13.43
CA GLU A 2 -22.39 -17.08 -12.99
C GLU A 2 -21.60 -18.27 -13.52
N ALA A 3 -21.12 -18.26 -14.78
CA ALA A 3 -20.33 -19.38 -15.32
C ALA A 3 -18.92 -19.58 -14.72
N ALA A 4 -18.30 -18.56 -14.11
CA ALA A 4 -16.97 -18.67 -13.47
C ALA A 4 -17.09 -18.95 -11.96
N LEU A 5 -18.12 -18.37 -11.31
CA LEU A 5 -18.56 -18.73 -9.96
C LEU A 5 -19.11 -20.17 -9.90
N ALA A 6 -19.85 -20.61 -10.93
CA ALA A 6 -20.36 -21.97 -11.05
C ALA A 6 -19.30 -23.00 -11.47
N ALA A 7 -18.09 -22.57 -11.85
CA ALA A 7 -17.02 -23.44 -12.32
C ALA A 7 -15.83 -23.57 -11.35
N ASP A 8 -15.89 -22.97 -10.16
CA ASP A 8 -14.82 -22.99 -9.14
C ASP A 8 -13.43 -22.53 -9.66
N LYS A 9 -13.42 -21.68 -10.70
CA LYS A 9 -12.19 -21.25 -11.40
C LYS A 9 -11.49 -20.05 -10.74
N ILE A 10 -12.12 -19.42 -9.75
CA ILE A 10 -11.50 -18.33 -9.00
C ILE A 10 -10.26 -18.85 -8.26
N GLY A 11 -10.33 -20.05 -7.67
CA GLY A 11 -9.17 -20.68 -7.03
C GLY A 11 -7.99 -20.85 -7.99
N SER A 12 -8.23 -21.35 -9.21
CA SER A 12 -7.20 -21.51 -10.24
C SER A 12 -6.64 -20.17 -10.74
N MET A 13 -7.50 -19.15 -10.92
CA MET A 13 -7.06 -17.80 -11.29
C MET A 13 -6.17 -17.21 -10.20
N MET A 14 -6.55 -17.34 -8.93
CA MET A 14 -5.75 -16.86 -7.80
C MET A 14 -4.44 -17.61 -7.67
N ALA A 15 -4.44 -18.93 -7.88
CA ALA A 15 -3.20 -19.72 -7.92
C ALA A 15 -2.23 -19.21 -9.00
N MET A 16 -2.73 -18.86 -10.18
CA MET A 16 -1.93 -18.26 -11.26
C MET A 16 -1.42 -16.86 -10.90
N VAL A 17 -2.28 -15.99 -10.34
CA VAL A 17 -1.92 -14.64 -9.88
C VAL A 17 -0.82 -14.70 -8.82
N ASN A 18 -0.91 -15.65 -7.90
CA ASN A 18 0.05 -15.86 -6.82
C ASN A 18 1.33 -16.58 -7.27
N ALA A 19 1.29 -17.33 -8.36
CA ALA A 19 2.45 -18.02 -8.91
C ALA A 19 3.42 -17.07 -9.65
N HIS A 20 2.98 -15.85 -10.00
CA HIS A 20 3.85 -14.85 -10.60
C HIS A 20 4.77 -14.18 -9.55
N TRP A 21 6.00 -13.90 -9.95
CA TRP A 21 6.95 -13.10 -9.18
C TRP A 21 7.41 -11.87 -9.99
N PRO A 22 7.07 -10.64 -9.57
CA PRO A 22 6.19 -10.30 -8.45
C PRO A 22 4.72 -10.72 -8.71
N PRO A 23 3.89 -10.89 -7.65
CA PRO A 23 2.48 -11.21 -7.80
C PRO A 23 1.74 -10.16 -8.64
N LEU A 24 0.81 -10.60 -9.48
CA LEU A 24 -0.01 -9.68 -10.26
C LEU A 24 -1.02 -8.97 -9.35
N HIS A 25 -1.16 -7.65 -9.53
CA HIS A 25 -2.25 -6.90 -8.93
C HIS A 25 -3.51 -7.10 -9.76
N VAL A 26 -4.54 -7.68 -9.16
CA VAL A 26 -5.81 -7.95 -9.79
C VAL A 26 -6.93 -7.42 -8.91
N THR A 27 -7.96 -6.87 -9.54
CA THR A 27 -9.21 -6.52 -8.89
C THR A 27 -10.37 -7.19 -9.62
N VAL A 28 -11.40 -7.52 -8.86
CA VAL A 28 -12.58 -8.24 -9.35
C VAL A 28 -13.81 -7.40 -9.05
N ILE A 29 -14.55 -7.08 -10.10
CA ILE A 29 -15.77 -6.29 -10.04
C ILE A 29 -16.96 -7.18 -10.41
N ASP A 30 -17.98 -7.17 -9.57
CA ASP A 30 -19.31 -7.75 -9.81
C ASP A 30 -20.30 -6.62 -10.05
N THR A 31 -21.02 -6.65 -11.16
CA THR A 31 -22.00 -5.62 -11.53
C THR A 31 -23.03 -6.19 -12.51
N ASP A 32 -24.21 -5.56 -12.56
CA ASP A 32 -25.22 -5.82 -13.60
C ASP A 32 -24.95 -5.07 -14.91
N LEU A 33 -23.98 -4.14 -14.92
CA LEU A 33 -23.61 -3.41 -16.12
C LEU A 33 -22.99 -4.33 -17.18
N ALA A 34 -23.34 -4.08 -18.44
CA ALA A 34 -22.59 -4.65 -19.55
C ALA A 34 -21.18 -4.06 -19.60
N LEU A 35 -20.22 -4.80 -20.16
CA LEU A 35 -18.81 -4.37 -20.22
C LEU A 35 -18.61 -2.95 -20.80
N PRO A 36 -19.26 -2.54 -21.90
CA PRO A 36 -19.11 -1.17 -22.41
C PRO A 36 -19.63 -0.10 -21.45
N GLU A 37 -20.66 -0.40 -20.67
CA GLU A 37 -21.24 0.50 -19.67
C GLU A 37 -20.33 0.61 -18.45
N LEU A 38 -19.77 -0.52 -18.00
CA LEU A 38 -18.76 -0.54 -16.94
C LEU A 38 -17.52 0.27 -17.34
N VAL A 39 -17.03 0.11 -18.58
CA VAL A 39 -15.90 0.91 -19.08
C VAL A 39 -16.25 2.39 -19.10
N ARG A 40 -17.46 2.75 -19.57
CA ARG A 40 -17.92 4.14 -19.58
C ARG A 40 -17.99 4.72 -18.18
N HIS A 41 -18.54 3.96 -17.22
CA HIS A 41 -18.61 4.31 -15.81
C HIS A 41 -17.22 4.60 -15.23
N LEU A 42 -16.34 3.60 -15.26
CA LEU A 42 -14.99 3.71 -14.70
C LEU A 42 -14.15 4.80 -15.36
N ARG A 43 -14.34 5.06 -16.67
CA ARG A 43 -13.60 6.09 -17.39
C ARG A 43 -13.81 7.49 -16.81
N GLN A 44 -14.96 7.76 -16.18
CA GLN A 44 -15.24 9.05 -15.56
C GLN A 44 -14.31 9.36 -14.38
N PHE A 45 -13.73 8.33 -13.76
CA PHE A 45 -12.90 8.46 -12.56
C PHE A 45 -11.41 8.25 -12.80
N ILE A 46 -10.98 8.07 -14.07
CA ILE A 46 -9.57 7.92 -14.42
C ILE A 46 -8.80 9.22 -14.14
N TYR A 47 -9.46 10.36 -14.35
CA TYR A 47 -8.88 11.68 -14.17
C TYR A 47 -9.42 12.32 -12.88
N VAL A 48 -8.50 12.72 -12.01
CA VAL A 48 -8.77 13.26 -10.68
C VAL A 48 -7.88 14.48 -10.50
N GLU A 49 -8.41 15.54 -9.89
CA GLU A 49 -7.68 16.77 -9.60
C GLU A 49 -7.45 16.91 -8.09
N THR A 50 -6.45 17.69 -7.70
CA THR A 50 -6.30 18.18 -6.32
C THR A 50 -6.91 19.58 -6.18
N GLU A 51 -7.14 20.06 -4.96
CA GLU A 51 -7.55 21.45 -4.70
C GLU A 51 -6.55 22.48 -5.26
N THR A 52 -5.28 22.10 -5.41
CA THR A 52 -4.22 22.93 -6.01
C THR A 52 -4.19 22.86 -7.55
N GLY A 53 -5.06 22.07 -8.17
CA GLY A 53 -5.13 21.90 -9.63
C GLY A 53 -4.11 20.92 -10.21
N GLU A 54 -3.48 20.08 -9.39
CA GLU A 54 -2.62 19.00 -9.88
C GLU A 54 -3.47 17.86 -10.46
N GLU A 55 -3.06 17.35 -11.61
CA GLU A 55 -3.75 16.25 -12.30
C GLU A 55 -3.18 14.89 -11.86
N LEU A 56 -4.06 13.98 -11.46
CA LEU A 56 -3.75 12.63 -11.03
C LEU A 56 -4.54 11.60 -11.87
N THR A 57 -3.93 10.43 -12.06
CA THR A 57 -4.55 9.31 -12.79
C THR A 57 -4.84 8.13 -11.86
N LEU A 58 -6.10 7.70 -11.82
CA LEU A 58 -6.52 6.51 -11.07
C LEU A 58 -6.35 5.23 -11.89
N ARG A 59 -5.69 4.22 -11.30
CA ARG A 59 -5.55 2.87 -11.85
C ARG A 59 -6.41 1.87 -11.06
N PHE A 60 -7.46 1.35 -11.67
CA PHE A 60 -8.39 0.40 -11.04
C PHE A 60 -7.80 -1.01 -10.79
N ALA A 61 -6.64 -1.32 -11.37
CA ALA A 61 -5.93 -2.55 -11.09
C ALA A 61 -4.99 -2.43 -9.87
N ASP A 62 -4.80 -1.23 -9.32
CA ASP A 62 -3.91 -1.00 -8.20
C ASP A 62 -4.56 -1.44 -6.87
N GLY A 63 -4.22 -2.66 -6.46
CA GLY A 63 -4.70 -3.27 -5.22
C GLY A 63 -4.15 -2.61 -3.94
N ALA A 64 -3.13 -1.75 -4.03
CA ALA A 64 -2.63 -1.00 -2.89
C ALA A 64 -3.42 0.32 -2.69
N VAL A 65 -3.74 1.00 -3.78
CA VAL A 65 -4.42 2.31 -3.76
C VAL A 65 -5.92 2.19 -3.47
N LEU A 66 -6.60 1.19 -4.05
CA LEU A 66 -8.06 1.09 -3.95
C LEU A 66 -8.60 0.94 -2.51
N PRO A 67 -7.99 0.14 -1.62
CA PRO A 67 -8.38 0.14 -0.20
C PRO A 67 -8.25 1.50 0.47
N ALA A 68 -7.18 2.25 0.17
CA ALA A 68 -6.95 3.58 0.72
C ALA A 68 -8.00 4.59 0.21
N LEU A 69 -8.36 4.52 -1.07
CA LEU A 69 -9.45 5.33 -1.62
C LEU A 69 -10.78 5.04 -0.96
N ALA A 70 -11.13 3.76 -0.75
CA ALA A 70 -12.37 3.40 -0.09
C ALA A 70 -12.45 3.90 1.36
N LEU A 71 -11.31 4.11 2.02
CA LEU A 71 -11.21 4.62 3.39
C LEU A 71 -11.25 6.15 3.47
N HIS A 72 -10.67 6.85 2.49
CA HIS A 72 -10.42 8.29 2.57
C HIS A 72 -11.28 9.15 1.64
N LEU A 73 -11.91 8.57 0.63
CA LEU A 73 -12.93 9.27 -0.14
C LEU A 73 -14.14 9.57 0.75
N SER A 74 -14.79 10.71 0.49
CA SER A 74 -16.08 10.99 1.12
C SER A 74 -17.11 9.92 0.73
N ALA A 75 -18.15 9.75 1.53
CA ALA A 75 -19.23 8.82 1.21
C ALA A 75 -19.84 9.09 -0.18
N ALA A 76 -19.98 10.36 -0.58
CA ALA A 76 -20.46 10.75 -1.89
C ALA A 76 -19.51 10.34 -3.02
N GLN A 77 -18.20 10.60 -2.88
CA GLN A 77 -17.18 10.19 -3.86
C GLN A 77 -17.08 8.67 -3.96
N TRP A 78 -17.03 7.95 -2.84
CA TRP A 78 -16.98 6.50 -2.86
C TRP A 78 -18.26 5.89 -3.47
N SER A 79 -19.43 6.45 -3.14
CA SER A 79 -20.70 6.04 -3.73
C SER A 79 -20.71 6.23 -5.24
N ALA A 80 -20.28 7.40 -5.74
CA ALA A 80 -20.23 7.66 -7.18
C ALA A 80 -19.25 6.73 -7.91
N LEU A 81 -18.10 6.42 -7.31
CA LEU A 81 -17.10 5.52 -7.90
C LEU A 81 -17.55 4.05 -7.88
N ALA A 82 -18.04 3.58 -6.73
CA ALA A 82 -18.32 2.16 -6.49
C ALA A 82 -19.77 1.75 -6.78
N ALA A 83 -20.73 2.67 -6.93
CA ALA A 83 -22.02 2.36 -7.51
C ALA A 83 -21.93 2.42 -9.05
N PRO A 84 -22.55 1.52 -9.82
CA PRO A 84 -23.52 0.49 -9.44
C PRO A 84 -22.87 -0.90 -9.28
N LEU A 85 -21.68 -0.98 -8.71
CA LEU A 85 -21.00 -2.27 -8.51
C LEU A 85 -21.64 -2.99 -7.31
N LYS A 86 -21.95 -4.28 -7.46
CA LYS A 86 -22.45 -5.14 -6.39
C LYS A 86 -21.36 -5.46 -5.39
N THR A 87 -20.19 -5.84 -5.90
CA THR A 87 -19.00 -6.10 -5.09
C THR A 87 -17.75 -5.68 -5.85
N TRP A 88 -16.77 -5.16 -5.12
CA TRP A 88 -15.42 -4.93 -5.62
C TRP A 88 -14.46 -5.61 -4.66
N ARG A 89 -13.61 -6.49 -5.18
CA ARG A 89 -12.57 -7.17 -4.40
C ARG A 89 -11.20 -6.84 -4.98
N VAL A 90 -10.21 -6.73 -4.10
CA VAL A 90 -8.82 -6.49 -4.47
C VAL A 90 -7.97 -7.67 -4.02
N HIS A 91 -6.99 -8.03 -4.85
CA HIS A 91 -5.94 -8.93 -4.44
C HIS A 91 -5.00 -8.22 -3.47
N SER A 92 -4.86 -8.77 -2.27
CA SER A 92 -4.14 -8.18 -1.15
C SER A 92 -2.78 -8.86 -0.94
N ARG A 93 -1.93 -8.25 -0.13
CA ARG A 93 -0.54 -8.68 0.13
C ARG A 93 -0.45 -10.02 0.86
N ASP A 94 -1.54 -10.44 1.51
CA ASP A 94 -1.74 -11.76 2.13
C ASP A 94 -2.09 -12.86 1.12
N ALA A 95 -2.00 -12.58 -0.18
CA ALA A 95 -2.40 -13.46 -1.27
C ALA A 95 -3.91 -13.76 -1.31
N GLY A 96 -4.70 -13.02 -0.51
CA GLY A 96 -6.14 -13.16 -0.39
C GLY A 96 -6.91 -12.13 -1.22
N MET A 97 -8.22 -12.37 -1.39
CA MET A 97 -9.14 -11.41 -2.00
C MET A 97 -9.92 -10.66 -0.93
N ASN A 98 -9.62 -9.39 -0.74
CA ASN A 98 -10.30 -8.53 0.23
C ASN A 98 -11.44 -7.77 -0.44
N LYS A 99 -12.63 -7.85 0.15
CA LYS A 99 -13.80 -7.11 -0.32
C LYS A 99 -13.71 -5.66 0.15
N LEU A 100 -13.84 -4.72 -0.78
CA LEU A 100 -13.94 -3.29 -0.47
C LEU A 100 -15.31 -2.96 0.14
N PRO A 101 -15.41 -1.88 0.94
CA PRO A 101 -16.68 -1.40 1.48
C PRO A 101 -17.73 -1.21 0.39
N SER A 102 -18.95 -1.67 0.63
CA SER A 102 -20.06 -1.40 -0.28
C SER A 102 -20.33 0.12 -0.35
N PRO A 103 -20.74 0.66 -1.51
CA PRO A 103 -21.14 2.05 -1.60
C PRO A 103 -22.32 2.30 -0.65
N THR A 104 -22.20 3.31 0.19
CA THR A 104 -23.33 3.85 0.95
C THR A 104 -24.08 4.84 0.06
N LEU A 105 -25.38 5.04 0.30
CA LEU A 105 -26.15 6.07 -0.41
C LEU A 105 -25.61 7.44 -0.01
N GLY A 106 -24.79 8.04 -0.89
CA GLY A 106 -24.44 9.44 -0.80
C GLY A 106 -25.68 10.28 -1.09
N LYS A 107 -25.95 11.29 -0.26
CA LYS A 107 -27.02 12.27 -0.55
C LYS A 107 -26.63 13.24 -1.66
N ASP A 108 -25.32 13.46 -1.82
CA ASP A 108 -24.77 14.45 -2.72
C ASP A 108 -24.09 13.78 -3.91
N THR A 109 -24.24 14.39 -5.09
CA THR A 109 -23.49 13.98 -6.28
C THR A 109 -22.16 14.74 -6.27
N PRO A 110 -21.01 14.06 -6.22
CA PRO A 110 -19.72 14.73 -6.25
C PRO A 110 -19.53 15.46 -7.59
N ALA A 111 -18.79 16.56 -7.56
CA ALA A 111 -18.34 17.23 -8.78
C ALA A 111 -17.43 16.30 -9.60
N MET A 112 -17.47 16.47 -10.91
CA MET A 112 -16.60 15.78 -11.86
C MET A 112 -15.77 16.82 -12.62
N PRO A 113 -14.44 16.64 -12.76
CA PRO A 113 -13.65 15.52 -12.24
C PRO A 113 -13.64 15.48 -10.70
N PHE A 114 -13.31 14.32 -10.12
CA PHE A 114 -13.14 14.25 -8.67
C PHE A 114 -12.05 15.23 -8.26
N VAL A 115 -12.36 16.12 -7.32
CA VAL A 115 -11.37 16.96 -6.66
C VAL A 115 -11.08 16.35 -5.29
N LEU A 116 -9.83 15.97 -5.07
CA LEU A 116 -9.34 15.51 -3.78
C LEU A 116 -8.92 16.70 -2.94
N THR A 117 -9.40 16.73 -1.70
CA THR A 117 -8.94 17.75 -0.75
C THR A 117 -7.50 17.51 -0.33
N ASP A 118 -6.81 18.54 0.13
CA ASP A 118 -5.45 18.41 0.66
C ASP A 118 -5.36 17.35 1.78
N GLY A 119 -6.41 17.25 2.61
CA GLY A 119 -6.52 16.22 3.64
C GLY A 119 -6.64 14.81 3.06
N GLN A 120 -7.40 14.63 1.98
CA GLN A 120 -7.51 13.34 1.29
C GLN A 120 -6.19 12.95 0.62
N VAL A 121 -5.53 13.90 -0.05
CA VAL A 121 -4.22 13.67 -0.67
C VAL A 121 -3.20 13.28 0.39
N ALA A 122 -3.15 13.98 1.52
CA ALA A 122 -2.25 13.66 2.62
C ALA A 122 -2.54 12.26 3.19
N ALA A 123 -3.81 11.91 3.41
CA ALA A 123 -4.20 10.60 3.92
C ALA A 123 -3.86 9.47 2.93
N LEU A 124 -4.06 9.66 1.64
CA LEU A 124 -3.68 8.69 0.61
C LEU A 124 -2.16 8.51 0.54
N LYS A 125 -1.39 9.62 0.58
CA LYS A 125 0.08 9.57 0.63
C LYS A 125 0.56 8.83 1.88
N ASP A 126 -0.08 9.02 3.02
CA ASP A 126 0.25 8.34 4.27
C ASP A 126 -0.06 6.84 4.19
N ALA A 127 -1.25 6.47 3.73
CA ALA A 127 -1.67 5.08 3.55
C ALA A 127 -0.75 4.30 2.59
N MET A 128 -0.22 4.96 1.56
CA MET A 128 0.74 4.38 0.61
C MET A 128 2.19 4.48 1.06
N GLY A 129 2.47 5.07 2.22
CA GLY A 129 3.82 5.41 2.65
C GLY A 129 4.76 4.21 2.73
N ALA A 130 4.27 3.06 3.20
CA ALA A 130 5.03 1.81 3.25
C ALA A 130 5.30 1.21 1.86
N ASP A 131 4.34 1.27 0.94
CA ASP A 131 4.56 0.81 -0.44
C ASP A 131 5.56 1.69 -1.17
N ARG A 132 5.48 3.02 -0.98
CA ARG A 132 6.44 3.98 -1.51
C ARG A 132 7.84 3.71 -0.98
N LEU A 133 7.96 3.44 0.32
CA LEU A 133 9.24 3.07 0.95
C LEU A 133 9.81 1.79 0.32
N LEU A 134 9.00 0.74 0.18
CA LEU A 134 9.41 -0.52 -0.47
C LEU A 134 9.82 -0.33 -1.94
N ALA A 135 9.07 0.48 -2.69
CA ALA A 135 9.39 0.77 -4.09
C ALA A 135 10.75 1.47 -4.20
N ASN A 136 11.01 2.47 -3.35
CA ASN A 136 12.28 3.18 -3.29
C ASN A 136 13.43 2.25 -2.90
N LEU A 137 13.24 1.39 -1.89
CA LEU A 137 14.24 0.40 -1.48
C LEU A 137 14.59 -0.56 -2.63
N ARG A 138 13.60 -1.09 -3.35
CA ARG A 138 13.81 -1.99 -4.50
C ARG A 138 14.52 -1.31 -5.66
N ASN A 139 14.24 -0.03 -5.90
CA ASN A 139 14.91 0.73 -6.95
C ASN A 139 16.38 1.01 -6.60
N MET A 140 16.68 1.29 -5.33
CA MET A 140 18.04 1.59 -4.86
C MET A 140 18.90 0.32 -4.67
N TRP A 141 18.29 -0.78 -4.24
CA TRP A 141 18.96 -2.06 -3.97
C TRP A 141 18.23 -3.22 -4.66
N PRO A 142 18.31 -3.33 -6.00
CA PRO A 142 17.54 -4.31 -6.78
C PRO A 142 17.92 -5.77 -6.50
N SER A 143 19.14 -6.01 -6.00
CA SER A 143 19.64 -7.35 -5.65
C SER A 143 19.30 -7.76 -4.22
N GLN A 144 18.73 -6.86 -3.41
CA GLN A 144 18.40 -7.15 -2.02
C GLN A 144 17.07 -7.91 -1.92
N GLU A 145 17.04 -8.95 -1.10
CA GLU A 145 15.79 -9.61 -0.73
C GLU A 145 15.08 -8.82 0.37
N PHE A 146 13.82 -8.45 0.11
CA PHE A 146 12.98 -7.71 1.03
C PHE A 146 11.91 -8.64 1.62
N GLY A 147 12.28 -9.39 2.65
CA GLY A 147 11.40 -10.36 3.33
C GLY A 147 11.12 -11.63 2.53
N ARG A 148 10.46 -12.60 3.16
CA ARG A 148 10.08 -13.90 2.58
C ARG A 148 8.78 -13.84 1.77
N SER A 149 7.97 -12.82 2.01
CA SER A 149 6.70 -12.60 1.33
C SER A 149 6.39 -11.11 1.21
N PRO A 150 5.50 -10.71 0.26
CA PRO A 150 5.04 -9.32 0.16
C PRO A 150 4.43 -8.77 1.44
N MET A 151 3.68 -9.60 2.19
CA MET A 151 3.11 -9.21 3.48
C MET A 151 4.18 -8.93 4.52
N GLU A 152 5.19 -9.79 4.65
CA GLU A 152 6.27 -9.59 5.62
C GLU A 152 7.06 -8.31 5.28
N ALA A 153 7.37 -8.11 4.00
CA ALA A 153 8.05 -6.91 3.55
C ALA A 153 7.26 -5.63 3.88
N PHE A 154 5.96 -5.66 3.63
CA PHE A 154 5.07 -4.55 3.95
C PHE A 154 4.96 -4.32 5.45
N SER A 155 4.87 -5.38 6.26
CA SER A 155 4.84 -5.31 7.72
C SER A 155 6.09 -4.60 8.26
N TRP A 156 7.28 -5.04 7.86
CA TRP A 156 8.54 -4.43 8.32
C TRP A 156 8.69 -2.98 7.85
N ALA A 157 8.34 -2.67 6.61
CA ALA A 157 8.36 -1.31 6.10
C ALA A 157 7.36 -0.41 6.85
N SER A 158 6.18 -0.93 7.16
CA SER A 158 5.13 -0.20 7.92
C SER A 158 5.59 0.07 9.34
N ASP A 159 6.13 -0.92 10.02
CA ASP A 159 6.65 -0.79 11.40
C ASP A 159 7.80 0.21 11.47
N ALA A 160 8.76 0.11 10.53
CA ALA A 160 9.86 1.05 10.44
C ALA A 160 9.37 2.49 10.23
N ARG A 161 8.44 2.69 9.29
CA ARG A 161 7.85 4.00 9.02
C ARG A 161 7.07 4.53 10.23
N ALA A 162 6.25 3.70 10.87
CA ALA A 162 5.47 4.10 12.04
C ALA A 162 6.38 4.54 13.18
N MET A 163 7.47 3.79 13.45
CA MET A 163 8.45 4.17 14.47
C MET A 163 9.18 5.47 14.14
N TRP A 164 9.55 5.66 12.87
CA TRP A 164 10.20 6.88 12.40
C TRP A 164 9.31 8.11 12.57
N LEU A 165 8.04 8.01 12.18
CA LEU A 165 7.06 9.08 12.33
C LEU A 165 6.73 9.36 13.79
N ALA A 166 6.59 8.32 14.62
CA ALA A 166 6.35 8.47 16.07
C ALA A 166 7.50 9.18 16.78
N ALA A 167 8.73 9.07 16.26
CA ALA A 167 9.89 9.82 16.71
C ALA A 167 9.94 11.28 16.19
N GLY A 168 8.88 11.76 15.52
CA GLY A 168 8.80 13.11 14.97
C GLY A 168 9.72 13.34 13.77
N ARG A 169 10.14 12.28 13.08
CA ARG A 169 11.07 12.38 11.94
C ARG A 169 10.31 12.48 10.63
N ALA A 170 10.81 13.34 9.74
CA ALA A 170 10.27 13.54 8.39
C ALA A 170 11.30 13.31 7.28
N ASP A 171 12.55 12.97 7.62
CA ASP A 171 13.60 12.74 6.62
C ASP A 171 13.41 11.37 5.93
N ASP A 172 13.01 11.39 4.66
CA ASP A 172 12.76 10.21 3.85
C ASP A 172 14.06 9.45 3.49
N ALA A 173 15.21 10.14 3.38
CA ALA A 173 16.48 9.51 3.03
C ALA A 173 17.04 8.69 4.19
N LEU A 174 16.89 9.19 5.42
CA LEU A 174 17.25 8.46 6.63
C LEU A 174 16.27 7.34 6.94
N LEU A 175 14.97 7.53 6.66
CA LEU A 175 14.00 6.44 6.74
C LEU A 175 14.39 5.27 5.84
N LEU A 176 14.87 5.53 4.61
CA LEU A 176 15.34 4.48 3.70
C LEU A 176 16.49 3.67 4.30
N LYS A 177 17.48 4.34 4.91
CA LYS A 177 18.61 3.65 5.56
C LYS A 177 18.16 2.83 6.77
N PHE A 178 17.29 3.40 7.61
CA PHE A 178 16.74 2.69 8.76
C PHE A 178 15.96 1.45 8.31
N ALA A 179 15.09 1.59 7.32
CA ALA A 179 14.31 0.49 6.77
C ALA A 179 15.24 -0.59 6.17
N LEU A 180 16.31 -0.21 5.46
CA LEU A 180 17.29 -1.16 4.95
C LEU A 180 17.89 -2.01 6.09
N GLY A 181 18.30 -1.39 7.20
CA GLY A 181 18.79 -2.11 8.38
C GLY A 181 17.74 -3.06 8.99
N VAL A 182 16.45 -2.71 8.92
CA VAL A 182 15.36 -3.62 9.29
C VAL A 182 15.37 -4.87 8.40
N PHE A 183 15.56 -4.71 7.09
CA PHE A 183 15.60 -5.84 6.15
C PHE A 183 16.86 -6.70 6.31
N GLU A 184 18.03 -6.08 6.47
CA GLU A 184 19.31 -6.79 6.70
C GLU A 184 19.25 -7.66 7.95
N THR A 185 18.59 -7.17 8.99
CA THR A 185 18.39 -7.92 10.24
C THR A 185 17.15 -8.80 10.26
N LYS A 186 16.43 -8.94 9.13
CA LYS A 186 15.19 -9.70 9.01
C LYS A 186 14.15 -9.33 10.09
N GLY A 187 13.99 -8.04 10.33
CA GLY A 187 13.06 -7.48 11.30
C GLY A 187 13.49 -7.58 12.77
N ARG A 188 14.68 -8.12 13.09
CA ARG A 188 15.12 -8.29 14.48
C ARG A 188 15.27 -6.96 15.22
N ILE A 189 15.80 -5.93 14.56
CA ILE A 189 16.00 -4.64 15.23
C ILE A 189 14.69 -4.01 15.69
N LEU A 190 13.57 -4.24 14.98
CA LEU A 190 12.24 -3.74 15.38
C LEU A 190 11.75 -4.29 16.72
N ARG A 191 12.33 -5.40 17.20
CA ARG A 191 11.96 -6.03 18.48
C ARG A 191 12.79 -5.50 19.66
N LEU A 192 13.77 -4.65 19.41
CA LEU A 192 14.63 -4.10 20.45
C LEU A 192 13.86 -3.04 21.24
N SER A 193 13.77 -3.22 22.57
CA SER A 193 13.00 -2.35 23.46
C SER A 193 13.52 -0.91 23.52
N ASN A 194 14.80 -0.70 23.24
CA ASN A 194 15.44 0.60 23.21
C ASN A 194 15.39 1.30 21.84
N LEU A 195 14.93 0.63 20.78
CA LEU A 195 14.99 1.18 19.42
C LEU A 195 14.18 2.48 19.29
N ALA A 196 12.99 2.54 19.87
CA ALA A 196 12.17 3.75 19.84
C ALA A 196 12.89 4.96 20.46
N ALA A 197 13.61 4.75 21.58
CA ALA A 197 14.39 5.80 22.22
C ALA A 197 15.59 6.23 21.36
N ILE A 198 16.23 5.29 20.65
CA ILE A 198 17.34 5.58 19.73
C ILE A 198 16.85 6.41 18.56
N VAL A 199 15.78 5.99 17.88
CA VAL A 199 15.24 6.72 16.72
C VAL A 199 14.78 8.14 17.11
N ALA A 200 14.36 8.35 18.35
CA ALA A 200 13.95 9.65 18.89
C ALA A 200 15.09 10.58 19.33
N GLN A 201 16.36 10.15 19.35
CA GLN A 201 17.46 11.01 19.83
C GLN A 201 17.69 12.23 18.93
N PRO A 202 17.85 13.46 19.43
CA PRO A 202 17.95 14.65 18.57
C PRO A 202 19.09 14.62 17.56
N ASN A 203 20.23 13.99 17.91
CA ASN A 203 21.40 13.90 17.06
C ASN A 203 21.29 12.74 16.04
N LEU A 204 21.04 13.09 14.77
CA LEU A 204 20.90 12.12 13.67
C LEU A 204 22.16 11.29 13.40
N GLU A 205 23.36 11.87 13.59
CA GLU A 205 24.61 11.10 13.43
C GLU A 205 24.69 10.01 14.50
N GLN A 206 24.34 10.34 15.75
CA GLN A 206 24.33 9.36 16.84
C GLN A 206 23.28 8.27 16.63
N VAL A 207 22.08 8.64 16.15
CA VAL A 207 21.04 7.66 15.77
C VAL A 207 21.60 6.67 14.76
N TRP A 208 22.32 7.15 13.74
CA TRP A 208 22.87 6.28 12.71
C TRP A 208 23.99 5.38 13.23
N GLU A 209 24.91 5.93 14.03
CA GLU A 209 25.97 5.15 14.67
C GLU A 209 25.40 4.02 15.53
N ASP A 210 24.36 4.31 16.31
CA ASP A 210 23.69 3.33 17.15
C ASP A 210 22.96 2.29 16.30
N LEU A 211 22.15 2.72 15.31
CA LEU A 211 21.45 1.83 14.39
C LEU A 211 22.43 0.89 13.66
N ARG A 212 23.55 1.41 13.16
CA ARG A 212 24.57 0.62 12.46
C ARG A 212 25.17 -0.45 13.36
N LYS A 213 25.50 -0.12 14.61
CA LYS A 213 25.96 -1.12 15.60
C LYS A 213 24.90 -2.19 15.85
N PHE A 214 23.62 -1.80 15.97
CA PHE A 214 22.54 -2.77 16.15
C PHE A 214 22.37 -3.66 14.92
N VAL A 215 22.48 -3.10 13.72
CA VAL A 215 22.46 -3.88 12.49
C VAL A 215 23.62 -4.87 12.48
N GLU A 216 24.86 -4.43 12.69
CA GLU A 216 26.05 -5.28 12.71
C GLU A 216 25.92 -6.44 13.72
N LEU A 217 25.45 -6.14 14.95
CA LEU A 217 25.25 -7.14 16.02
C LEU A 217 24.12 -8.13 15.75
N ASN A 218 23.12 -7.74 14.96
CA ASN A 218 21.93 -8.55 14.70
C ASN A 218 21.88 -9.06 13.25
N ASN A 219 22.88 -8.74 12.44
CA ASN A 219 22.98 -9.17 11.06
C ASN A 219 23.06 -10.70 11.02
N TYR A 220 22.32 -11.29 10.09
CA TYR A 220 22.10 -12.72 10.01
C TYR A 220 23.37 -13.47 9.58
N GLU A 221 24.29 -12.79 8.89
CA GLU A 221 25.54 -13.37 8.39
C GLU A 221 26.62 -13.49 9.48
N SER A 222 26.63 -12.59 10.48
CA SER A 222 27.66 -12.54 11.54
C SER A 222 27.51 -13.61 12.64
N GLN A 223 26.48 -14.47 12.58
CA GLN A 223 26.20 -15.49 13.61
C GLN A 223 26.26 -16.93 13.10
N ASN A 224 26.71 -17.14 11.87
CA ASN A 224 26.95 -18.48 11.28
C ASN A 224 28.44 -18.75 11.00
N GLU A 225 29.35 -17.95 11.54
CA GLU A 225 30.80 -18.22 11.60
C GLU A 225 31.22 -18.71 13.00
#